data_AF-A0A931XL01-F1
#
_entry.id   AF-A0A931XL01-F1
#
_cell.length_a   1.000
_cell.length_b   1.000
_cell.length_c   1.000
_cell.angle_alpha   90.00
_cell.angle_beta   90.00
_cell.angle_gamma   90.00
#
_symmetry.space_group_name_H-M   'P 1'
#
loop_
_entity.id
_entity.type
_entity.pdbx_description
1 polymer ?
#
loop_
_entity_poly.entity_id
_entity_poly.type
_entity_poly.pdbx_seq_one_letter_code
_entity_poly.pdbx_strand_id
1 'polypeptide(L)'
;MIKRILRAGLGVVFFFVFLSFLLVGALKFRVLSPSFWKTALDKGGVYQQLQNQITESLSQSRESVRQQGGPTGMSKEMLRLLYIDKELTADRFRELIETNLDRLLGYVNGKSKELVLYLPVKEWDLPVVAFGQPALAKLNAQTPVEDAFQIVGMKPEQTKPIIEGLGQVKTILGYLTLVWITLLLLTVGIGAGHYFLGVGLTDRIGGTAWLLLISGFVAKLIGVGAGSIFEMITANSKPPMALWMAELGRSLVGQFFNLGATLGLVTGIAGLGVVVAVIYLTKLGKLKEEKEKLSLKKRIFAFVLGVILGLVVLGTAFAGLIVAFGGKVDLSVGGGSIKLGSQTETENRTVQTIKEETPRLSDDVYKSEKGWEINFPAGWEAVKTEKSEGVIKKPVAGPTDWAMIEVSSLAQGKVADTGNYLKLFKESLAAGKSGLENPVLVEDPYEEKQEETGLTRFVFIIDFDGVIAKINMRQRFYMVEYRTQSGVGFVIKARVPVESWEKYEKIIKESVDTFSIVK
;
A
#
# COMPACT_ATOMS: atom_id res chain seq x y z
N MET A 1 -22.34 -5.98 44.91
CA MET A 1 -21.58 -6.78 43.93
C MET A 1 -21.86 -6.34 42.49
N ILE A 2 -23.10 -6.40 42.00
CA ILE A 2 -23.50 -6.05 40.62
C ILE A 2 -22.96 -4.69 40.13
N LYS A 3 -23.05 -3.63 40.94
CA LYS A 3 -22.53 -2.29 40.57
C LYS A 3 -21.02 -2.26 40.28
N ARG A 4 -20.23 -3.04 41.04
CA ARG A 4 -18.78 -3.12 40.85
C ARG A 4 -18.44 -3.86 39.56
N ILE A 5 -19.19 -4.92 39.24
CA ILE A 5 -19.04 -5.68 37.99
C ILE A 5 -19.39 -4.79 36.78
N LEU A 6 -20.53 -4.09 36.82
CA LEU A 6 -20.95 -3.17 35.75
C LEU A 6 -19.93 -2.05 35.55
N ARG A 7 -19.38 -1.51 36.64
CA ARG A 7 -18.36 -0.46 36.60
C ARG A 7 -17.05 -0.96 36.00
N ALA A 8 -16.58 -2.15 36.39
CA ALA A 8 -15.40 -2.77 35.82
C ALA A 8 -15.58 -3.03 34.31
N GLY A 9 -16.72 -3.60 33.90
CA GLY A 9 -17.04 -3.82 32.48
C GLY A 9 -17.05 -2.51 31.69
N LEU A 10 -17.66 -1.45 32.23
CA LEU A 10 -17.66 -0.13 31.61
C LEU A 10 -16.24 0.48 31.53
N GLY A 11 -15.38 0.21 32.50
CA GLY A 11 -13.96 0.58 32.47
C GLY A 11 -13.18 -0.09 31.32
N VAL A 12 -13.46 -1.37 31.05
CA VAL A 12 -12.87 -2.08 29.90
C VAL A 12 -13.34 -1.47 28.59
N VAL A 13 -14.65 -1.20 28.45
CA VAL A 13 -15.19 -0.53 27.25
C VAL A 13 -14.61 0.87 27.07
N PHE A 14 -14.49 1.65 28.16
CA PHE A 14 -13.84 2.95 28.16
C PHE A 14 -12.42 2.87 27.58
N PHE A 15 -11.63 1.91 28.05
CA PHE A 15 -10.24 1.75 27.61
C PHE A 15 -10.14 1.57 26.09
N PHE A 16 -10.94 0.68 25.50
CA PHE A 16 -10.91 0.45 24.05
C PHE A 16 -11.43 1.65 23.27
N VAL A 17 -12.51 2.30 23.71
CA VAL A 17 -13.04 3.51 23.07
C VAL A 17 -12.03 4.66 23.12
N PHE A 18 -11.36 4.83 24.27
CA PHE A 18 -10.33 5.84 24.45
C PHE A 18 -9.12 5.58 23.56
N LEU A 19 -8.68 4.32 23.43
CA LEU A 19 -7.57 3.97 22.54
C LEU A 19 -7.92 4.24 21.07
N SER A 20 -9.13 3.87 20.64
CA SER A 20 -9.64 4.18 19.30
C SER A 20 -9.75 5.69 19.06
N PHE A 21 -10.20 6.47 20.05
CA PHE A 21 -10.22 7.93 20.00
C PHE A 21 -8.82 8.50 19.75
N LEU A 22 -7.82 8.02 20.48
CA LEU A 22 -6.43 8.46 20.30
C LEU A 22 -5.89 8.07 18.91
N LEU A 23 -6.18 6.85 18.43
CA LEU A 23 -5.73 6.37 17.13
C LEU A 23 -6.33 7.18 15.98
N VAL A 24 -7.66 7.37 15.99
CA VAL A 24 -8.38 8.17 15.00
C VAL A 24 -7.92 9.63 15.07
N GLY A 25 -7.68 10.16 16.27
CA GLY A 25 -7.11 11.49 16.46
C GLY A 25 -5.71 11.63 15.85
N ALA A 26 -4.85 10.63 16.01
CA ALA A 26 -3.53 10.61 15.37
C ALA A 26 -3.65 10.56 13.83
N LEU A 27 -4.53 9.72 13.28
CA LEU A 27 -4.80 9.71 11.85
C LEU A 27 -5.29 11.08 11.36
N LYS A 28 -6.29 11.67 12.01
CA LYS A 28 -6.90 12.94 11.58
C LYS A 28 -5.96 14.14 11.69
N PHE A 29 -5.21 14.26 12.79
CA PHE A 29 -4.43 15.47 13.08
C PHE A 29 -2.93 15.35 12.76
N ARG A 30 -2.37 14.13 12.67
CA ARG A 30 -0.96 13.93 12.32
C ARG A 30 -0.78 13.51 10.87
N VAL A 31 -1.34 12.37 10.46
CA VAL A 31 -1.12 11.83 9.11
C VAL A 31 -1.60 12.80 8.03
N LEU A 32 -2.63 13.59 8.32
CA LEU A 32 -3.15 14.59 7.37
C LEU A 32 -2.52 15.96 7.50
N SER A 33 -1.56 16.14 8.41
CA SER A 33 -0.82 17.38 8.55
C SER A 33 0.37 17.39 7.59
N PRO A 34 0.55 18.43 6.77
CA PRO A 34 1.75 18.55 5.96
C PRO A 34 3.02 18.56 6.81
N SER A 35 2.99 19.20 7.98
CA SER A 35 4.16 19.27 8.88
C SER A 35 4.66 17.90 9.33
N PHE A 36 3.76 16.91 9.45
CA PHE A 36 4.13 15.54 9.81
C PHE A 36 5.00 14.90 8.70
N TRP A 37 4.55 14.99 7.44
CA TRP A 37 5.29 14.48 6.30
C TRP A 37 6.59 15.23 6.07
N LYS A 38 6.58 16.57 6.12
CA LYS A 38 7.79 17.40 5.99
C LYS A 38 8.84 17.01 7.02
N THR A 39 8.45 16.91 8.29
CA THR A 39 9.36 16.50 9.37
C THR A 39 9.84 15.06 9.19
N ALA A 40 8.99 14.16 8.68
CA ALA A 40 9.37 12.78 8.44
C ALA A 40 10.38 12.63 7.30
N LEU A 41 10.16 13.34 6.18
CA LEU A 41 11.06 13.36 5.02
C LEU A 41 12.40 14.01 5.35
N ASP A 42 12.38 15.10 6.11
CA ASP A 42 13.59 15.82 6.52
C ASP A 42 14.44 14.98 7.47
N LYS A 43 13.84 14.44 8.54
CA LYS A 43 14.53 13.54 9.48
C LYS A 43 15.01 12.24 8.86
N GLY A 44 14.31 11.75 7.83
CA GLY A 44 14.71 10.57 7.08
C GLY A 44 15.75 10.84 6.00
N GLY A 45 16.27 12.08 5.88
CA GLY A 45 17.31 12.43 4.91
C GLY A 45 16.89 12.25 3.45
N VAL A 46 15.58 12.16 3.16
CA VAL A 46 15.05 11.72 1.85
C VAL A 46 15.51 12.65 0.73
N TYR A 47 15.50 13.96 0.96
CA TYR A 47 15.91 14.96 -0.04
C TYR A 47 17.39 14.81 -0.43
N GLN A 48 18.26 14.58 0.56
CA GLN A 48 19.69 14.39 0.33
C GLN A 48 19.97 13.08 -0.41
N GLN A 49 19.26 12.03 -0.04
CA GLN A 49 19.41 10.72 -0.68
C GLN A 49 18.93 10.74 -2.14
N LEU A 50 17.82 11.42 -2.44
CA LEU A 50 17.35 11.64 -3.81
C LEU A 50 18.39 12.37 -4.67
N GLN A 51 18.96 13.46 -4.13
CA GLN A 51 20.05 14.17 -4.80
C GLN A 51 21.25 13.25 -5.07
N ASN A 52 21.67 12.47 -4.07
CA ASN A 52 22.81 11.56 -4.20
C ASN A 52 22.57 10.48 -5.27
N GLN A 53 21.39 9.86 -5.29
CA GLN A 53 21.04 8.83 -6.28
C GLN A 53 21.04 9.39 -7.71
N ILE A 54 20.49 10.59 -7.91
CA ILE A 54 20.48 11.24 -9.22
C ILE A 54 21.89 11.62 -9.64
N THR A 55 22.68 12.18 -8.71
CA THR A 55 24.09 12.54 -8.95
C THR A 55 24.91 11.31 -9.33
N GLU A 56 24.70 10.18 -8.66
CA GLU A 56 25.39 8.92 -8.95
C GLU A 56 25.00 8.37 -10.33
N SER A 57 23.69 8.28 -10.63
CA SER A 57 23.20 7.82 -11.92
C SER A 57 23.69 8.68 -13.10
N LEU A 58 23.72 10.01 -12.91
CA LEU A 58 24.25 10.94 -13.91
C LEU A 58 25.77 10.83 -14.01
N SER A 59 26.48 10.57 -12.92
CA SER A 59 27.94 10.36 -12.96
C SER A 59 28.30 9.09 -13.72
N GLN A 60 27.58 7.99 -13.51
CA GLN A 60 27.73 6.76 -14.30
C GLN A 60 27.44 7.00 -15.79
N SER A 61 26.40 7.76 -16.10
CA SER A 61 26.06 8.14 -17.47
C SER A 61 27.16 8.99 -18.12
N ARG A 62 27.71 9.98 -17.39
CA ARG A 62 28.85 10.79 -17.84
C ARG A 62 30.09 9.94 -18.11
N GLU A 63 30.34 8.94 -17.27
CA GLU A 63 31.48 8.04 -17.44
C GLU A 63 31.32 7.11 -18.64
N SER A 64 30.12 6.57 -18.87
CA SER A 64 29.81 5.80 -20.09
C SER A 64 30.01 6.63 -21.36
N VAL A 65 29.60 7.90 -21.35
CA VAL A 65 29.80 8.83 -22.47
C VAL A 65 31.28 9.13 -22.71
N ARG A 66 32.07 9.30 -21.64
CA ARG A 66 33.52 9.47 -21.75
C ARG A 66 34.20 8.23 -22.34
N GLN A 67 33.78 7.04 -21.95
CA GLN A 67 34.31 5.77 -22.45
C GLN A 67 33.94 5.53 -23.93
N GLN A 68 32.83 6.10 -24.42
CA GLN A 68 32.36 5.97 -25.81
C GLN A 68 32.92 7.02 -26.79
N GLY A 69 33.99 7.74 -26.44
CA GLY A 69 34.63 8.73 -27.32
C GLY A 69 34.39 10.19 -26.93
N GLY A 70 33.82 10.42 -25.74
CA GLY A 70 33.66 11.75 -25.15
C GLY A 70 32.42 12.51 -25.65
N PRO A 71 32.19 13.73 -25.13
CA PRO A 71 31.02 14.55 -25.48
C PRO A 71 31.06 15.11 -26.92
N THR A 72 32.12 14.85 -27.67
CA THR A 72 32.32 15.28 -29.05
C THR A 72 31.29 14.62 -29.96
N GLY A 73 30.28 15.40 -30.38
CA GLY A 73 29.13 14.93 -31.17
C GLY A 73 27.79 14.96 -30.44
N MET A 74 27.78 15.24 -29.13
CA MET A 74 26.52 15.48 -28.40
C MET A 74 25.96 16.86 -28.66
N SER A 75 24.64 16.94 -28.79
CA SER A 75 23.94 18.21 -28.83
C SER A 75 24.12 18.98 -27.50
N LYS A 76 24.04 20.31 -27.56
CA LYS A 76 24.13 21.19 -26.39
C LYS A 76 23.06 20.84 -25.34
N GLU A 77 21.91 20.37 -25.80
CA GLU A 77 20.77 19.94 -25.00
C GLU A 77 21.06 18.64 -24.25
N MET A 78 21.70 17.66 -24.91
CA MET A 78 22.11 16.40 -24.28
C MET A 78 23.21 16.64 -23.24
N LEU A 79 24.12 17.58 -23.52
CA LEU A 79 25.11 18.03 -22.55
C LEU A 79 24.46 18.68 -21.33
N ARG A 80 23.48 19.57 -21.52
CA ARG A 80 22.70 20.15 -20.41
C ARG A 80 22.05 19.05 -19.56
N LEU A 81 21.50 18.01 -20.17
CA LEU A 81 20.89 16.89 -19.45
C LEU A 81 21.90 16.12 -18.58
N LEU A 82 23.12 15.90 -19.06
CA LEU A 82 24.17 15.19 -18.31
C LEU A 82 24.71 15.95 -17.09
N TYR A 83 24.41 17.25 -16.98
CA TYR A 83 24.81 18.10 -15.86
C TYR A 83 23.61 18.64 -15.06
N ILE A 84 22.42 18.05 -15.26
CA ILE A 84 21.17 18.45 -14.59
C ILE A 84 21.20 18.19 -13.07
N ASP A 85 22.19 17.43 -12.58
CA ASP A 85 22.46 17.24 -11.15
C ASP A 85 22.76 18.56 -10.42
N LYS A 86 23.23 19.58 -11.14
CA LYS A 86 23.49 20.92 -10.55
C LYS A 86 22.21 21.69 -10.27
N GLU A 87 21.16 21.45 -11.05
CA GLU A 87 19.85 22.07 -10.91
C GLU A 87 18.93 21.24 -9.98
N LEU A 88 19.13 19.92 -9.92
CA LEU A 88 18.37 18.98 -9.10
C LEU A 88 18.99 18.78 -7.70
N THR A 89 18.91 19.83 -6.88
CA THR A 89 19.43 19.85 -5.51
C THR A 89 18.39 19.38 -4.47
N ALA A 90 18.86 18.98 -3.29
CA ALA A 90 18.02 18.61 -2.16
C ALA A 90 17.02 19.73 -1.79
N ASP A 91 17.44 21.00 -1.85
CA ASP A 91 16.56 22.14 -1.60
C ASP A 91 15.45 22.27 -2.65
N ARG A 92 15.75 22.01 -3.93
CA ARG A 92 14.76 22.00 -5.01
C ARG A 92 13.80 20.82 -4.87
N PHE A 93 14.28 19.64 -4.50
CA PHE A 93 13.42 18.49 -4.17
C PHE A 93 12.53 18.76 -2.97
N ARG A 94 13.08 19.39 -1.92
CA ARG A 94 12.32 19.83 -0.75
C ARG A 94 11.21 20.78 -1.18
N GLU A 95 11.54 21.84 -1.90
CA GLU A 95 10.56 22.81 -2.40
C GLU A 95 9.45 22.12 -3.22
N LEU A 96 9.82 21.25 -4.17
CA LEU A 96 8.90 20.53 -5.02
C LEU A 96 7.96 19.62 -4.22
N ILE A 97 8.53 18.75 -3.38
CA ILE A 97 7.77 17.75 -2.64
C ILE A 97 6.91 18.43 -1.58
N GLU A 98 7.46 19.38 -0.81
CA GLU A 98 6.73 20.04 0.26
C GLU A 98 5.60 20.92 -0.23
N THR A 99 5.81 21.65 -1.34
CA THR A 99 4.74 22.46 -1.94
C THR A 99 3.61 21.58 -2.48
N ASN A 100 3.94 20.46 -3.12
CA ASN A 100 2.93 19.51 -3.58
C ASN A 100 2.23 18.79 -2.43
N LEU A 101 2.93 18.46 -1.33
CA LEU A 101 2.32 17.91 -0.13
C LEU A 101 1.32 18.87 0.51
N ASP A 102 1.66 20.16 0.61
CA ASP A 102 0.75 21.18 1.15
C ASP A 102 -0.53 21.28 0.31
N ARG A 103 -0.39 21.26 -1.03
CA ARG A 103 -1.52 21.36 -1.95
C ARG A 103 -2.37 20.10 -1.97
N LEU A 104 -1.75 18.93 -2.00
CA LEU A 104 -2.44 17.64 -1.94
C LEU A 104 -3.21 17.51 -0.63
N LEU A 105 -2.55 17.67 0.51
CA LEU A 105 -3.21 17.56 1.81
C LEU A 105 -4.21 18.69 2.04
N GLY A 106 -3.99 19.87 1.46
CA GLY A 106 -4.96 20.96 1.42
C GLY A 106 -6.23 20.57 0.67
N TYR A 107 -6.10 20.01 -0.54
CA TYR A 107 -7.21 19.53 -1.35
C TYR A 107 -7.99 18.40 -0.67
N VAL A 108 -7.30 17.37 -0.17
CA VAL A 108 -7.94 16.22 0.46
C VAL A 108 -8.57 16.59 1.82
N ASN A 109 -8.06 17.61 2.52
CA ASN A 109 -8.74 18.20 3.69
C ASN A 109 -9.86 19.20 3.33
N GLY A 110 -10.14 19.43 2.04
CA GLY A 110 -11.19 20.34 1.59
C GLY A 110 -10.87 21.83 1.69
N LYS A 111 -9.62 22.21 1.94
CA LYS A 111 -9.17 23.62 1.91
C LYS A 111 -9.14 24.18 0.49
N SER A 112 -8.91 23.32 -0.49
CA SER A 112 -8.90 23.67 -1.91
C SER A 112 -10.02 22.94 -2.66
N LYS A 113 -10.66 23.64 -3.60
CA LYS A 113 -11.71 23.06 -4.46
C LYS A 113 -11.13 22.16 -5.54
N GLU A 114 -9.96 22.51 -6.05
CA GLU A 114 -9.23 21.81 -7.12
C GLU A 114 -7.82 21.45 -6.66
N LEU A 115 -7.26 20.39 -7.26
CA LEU A 115 -5.89 19.97 -6.99
C LEU A 115 -4.97 20.55 -8.07
N VAL A 116 -4.02 21.37 -7.63
CA VAL A 116 -3.02 22.00 -8.49
C VAL A 116 -1.65 21.46 -8.12
N LEU A 117 -0.89 20.95 -9.09
CA LEU A 117 0.47 20.49 -8.84
C LEU A 117 1.45 21.65 -9.03
N TYR A 118 2.48 21.69 -8.19
CA TYR A 118 3.64 22.55 -8.38
C TYR A 118 4.63 21.79 -9.26
N LEU A 119 4.69 22.16 -10.54
CA LEU A 119 5.60 21.58 -11.53
C LEU A 119 6.42 22.71 -12.16
N PRO A 120 7.53 23.12 -11.53
CA PRO A 120 8.29 24.32 -11.90
C PRO A 120 9.22 24.08 -13.10
N VAL A 121 8.73 23.44 -14.17
CA VAL A 121 9.55 23.03 -15.33
C VAL A 121 10.17 24.25 -16.01
N LYS A 122 9.39 25.32 -16.16
CA LYS A 122 9.85 26.59 -16.73
C LYS A 122 10.78 27.34 -15.78
N GLU A 123 10.43 27.38 -14.49
CA GLU A 123 11.15 28.11 -13.45
C GLU A 123 12.50 27.48 -13.11
N TRP A 124 12.68 26.19 -13.40
CA TRP A 124 13.94 25.45 -13.22
C TRP A 124 14.79 25.40 -14.50
N ASP A 125 14.38 26.04 -15.60
CA ASP A 125 15.05 26.03 -16.92
C ASP A 125 15.43 24.60 -17.39
N LEU A 126 14.54 23.63 -17.16
CA LEU A 126 14.82 22.24 -17.50
C LEU A 126 14.92 22.07 -19.02
N PRO A 127 15.85 21.24 -19.53
CA PRO A 127 16.06 21.03 -20.97
C PRO A 127 14.95 20.15 -21.57
N VAL A 128 13.71 20.64 -21.62
CA VAL A 128 12.49 19.94 -22.07
C VAL A 128 12.59 19.33 -23.47
N VAL A 129 13.37 19.95 -24.35
CA VAL A 129 13.65 19.46 -25.70
C VAL A 129 14.50 18.18 -25.67
N ALA A 130 15.44 18.07 -24.73
CA ALA A 130 16.26 16.87 -24.54
C ALA A 130 15.43 15.67 -24.05
N PHE A 131 14.31 15.91 -23.37
CA PHE A 131 13.38 14.86 -22.95
C PHE A 131 12.46 14.37 -24.08
N GLY A 132 12.50 14.97 -25.28
CA GLY A 132 11.61 14.62 -26.39
C GLY A 132 10.13 14.97 -26.14
N GLN A 133 9.84 15.83 -25.14
CA GLN A 133 8.49 16.19 -24.73
C GLN A 133 8.34 17.71 -24.58
N PRO A 134 8.20 18.45 -25.71
CA PRO A 134 8.11 19.92 -25.67
C PRO A 134 6.87 20.42 -24.93
N ALA A 135 5.84 19.59 -24.79
CA ALA A 135 4.63 19.91 -24.02
C ALA A 135 4.92 20.16 -22.52
N LEU A 136 6.00 19.60 -21.96
CA LEU A 136 6.39 19.82 -20.56
C LEU A 136 6.68 21.28 -20.25
N ALA A 137 7.07 22.09 -21.26
CA ALA A 137 7.28 23.53 -21.11
C ALA A 137 6.01 24.30 -20.67
N LYS A 138 4.83 23.71 -20.85
CA LYS A 138 3.55 24.29 -20.45
C LYS A 138 3.24 24.09 -18.96
N LEU A 139 3.94 23.17 -18.30
CA LEU A 139 3.78 22.92 -16.87
C LEU A 139 4.40 24.07 -16.07
N ASN A 140 3.63 24.59 -15.14
CA ASN A 140 4.02 25.67 -14.25
C ASN A 140 3.52 25.43 -12.82
N ALA A 141 3.83 26.37 -11.95
CA ALA A 141 3.43 26.34 -10.54
C ALA A 141 1.91 26.29 -10.29
N GLN A 142 1.04 26.53 -11.27
CA GLN A 142 -0.42 26.61 -11.12
C GLN A 142 -1.20 25.64 -12.03
N THR A 143 -0.52 24.66 -12.63
CA THR A 143 -1.19 23.74 -13.56
C THR A 143 -2.12 22.78 -12.81
N PRO A 144 -3.41 22.70 -13.17
CA PRO A 144 -4.33 21.69 -12.65
C PRO A 144 -3.79 20.28 -12.86
N VAL A 145 -4.05 19.38 -11.93
CA VAL A 145 -3.49 18.02 -11.98
C VAL A 145 -3.98 17.25 -13.20
N GLU A 146 -5.21 17.49 -13.64
CA GLU A 146 -5.84 16.88 -14.81
C GLU A 146 -5.09 17.28 -16.10
N ASP A 147 -4.78 18.58 -16.23
CA ASP A 147 -4.02 19.12 -17.35
C ASP A 147 -2.57 18.61 -17.32
N ALA A 148 -1.97 18.58 -16.12
CA ALA A 148 -0.61 18.09 -15.94
C ALA A 148 -0.49 16.62 -16.37
N PHE A 149 -1.46 15.77 -16.02
CA PHE A 149 -1.48 14.37 -16.40
C PHE A 149 -1.59 14.17 -17.92
N GLN A 150 -2.41 14.95 -18.61
CA GLN A 150 -2.48 14.90 -20.08
C GLN A 150 -1.15 15.32 -20.72
N ILE A 151 -0.49 16.36 -20.18
CA ILE A 151 0.78 16.86 -20.70
C ILE A 151 1.91 15.82 -20.54
N VAL A 152 1.93 15.04 -19.46
CA VAL A 152 2.91 13.94 -19.28
C VAL A 152 2.53 12.64 -20.02
N GLY A 153 1.47 12.68 -20.83
CA GLY A 153 1.07 11.57 -21.70
C GLY A 153 0.26 10.47 -21.00
N MET A 154 -0.30 10.74 -19.81
CA MET A 154 -1.25 9.80 -19.18
C MET A 154 -2.58 9.86 -19.91
N LYS A 155 -3.11 8.68 -20.26
CA LYS A 155 -4.41 8.58 -20.93
C LYS A 155 -5.56 8.82 -19.92
N PRO A 156 -6.72 9.33 -20.36
CA PRO A 156 -7.88 9.55 -19.48
C PRO A 156 -8.28 8.32 -18.65
N GLU A 157 -8.10 7.12 -19.19
CA GLU A 157 -8.43 5.87 -18.49
C GLU A 157 -7.49 5.60 -17.31
N GLN A 158 -6.28 6.17 -17.31
CA GLN A 158 -5.31 6.07 -16.22
C GLN A 158 -5.49 7.18 -15.19
N THR A 159 -5.90 8.38 -15.63
CA THR A 159 -6.02 9.55 -14.75
C THR A 159 -7.32 9.54 -13.96
N LYS A 160 -8.42 9.11 -14.58
CA LYS A 160 -9.74 9.03 -13.96
C LYS A 160 -9.75 8.28 -12.62
N PRO A 161 -9.21 7.04 -12.49
CA PRO A 161 -9.21 6.34 -11.20
C PRO A 161 -8.34 7.04 -10.15
N ILE A 162 -7.30 7.78 -10.53
CA ILE A 162 -6.46 8.56 -9.60
C ILE A 162 -7.26 9.73 -9.02
N ILE A 163 -7.93 10.51 -9.88
CA ILE A 163 -8.74 11.67 -9.46
C ILE A 163 -9.94 11.21 -8.64
N GLU A 164 -10.64 10.16 -9.08
CA GLU A 164 -11.75 9.56 -8.33
C GLU A 164 -11.29 9.01 -6.99
N GLY A 165 -10.16 8.30 -6.96
CA GLY A 165 -9.54 7.82 -5.73
C GLY A 165 -9.20 8.95 -4.75
N LEU A 166 -8.63 10.05 -5.22
CA LEU A 166 -8.37 11.24 -4.40
C LEU A 166 -9.68 11.88 -3.88
N GLY A 167 -10.74 11.87 -4.70
CA GLY A 167 -12.09 12.28 -4.29
C GLY A 167 -12.69 11.39 -3.20
N GLN A 168 -12.50 10.07 -3.31
CA GLN A 168 -12.91 9.11 -2.28
C GLN A 168 -12.13 9.32 -0.98
N VAL A 169 -10.80 9.50 -1.05
CA VAL A 169 -9.98 9.81 0.12
C VAL A 169 -10.48 11.09 0.78
N LYS A 170 -10.70 12.17 0.01
CA LYS A 170 -11.27 13.43 0.53
C LYS A 170 -12.59 13.20 1.27
N THR A 171 -13.46 12.36 0.73
CA THR A 171 -14.75 11.99 1.34
C THR A 171 -14.57 11.20 2.64
N ILE A 172 -13.72 10.17 2.63
CA ILE A 172 -13.39 9.34 3.81
C ILE A 172 -12.81 10.21 4.93
N LEU A 173 -11.91 11.14 4.59
CA LEU A 173 -11.32 12.05 5.59
C LEU A 173 -12.31 13.07 6.15
N GLY A 174 -13.35 13.40 5.38
CA GLY A 174 -14.52 14.12 5.87
C GLY A 174 -15.21 13.34 7.00
N TYR A 175 -15.56 12.09 6.74
CA TYR A 175 -16.19 11.20 7.73
C TYR A 175 -15.31 10.93 8.95
N LEU A 176 -13.99 10.87 8.78
CA LEU A 176 -13.05 10.67 9.89
C LEU A 176 -13.21 11.73 10.99
N THR A 177 -13.58 12.96 10.63
CA THR A 177 -13.84 14.04 11.60
C THR A 177 -15.08 13.73 12.46
N LEU A 178 -16.17 13.26 11.83
CA LEU A 178 -17.38 12.87 12.53
C LEU A 178 -17.14 11.67 13.44
N VAL A 179 -16.38 10.67 12.97
CA VAL A 179 -15.95 9.51 13.76
C VAL A 179 -15.11 9.95 14.96
N TRP A 180 -14.19 10.89 14.77
CA TRP A 180 -13.37 11.41 15.85
C TRP A 180 -14.20 12.14 16.93
N ILE A 181 -15.10 13.05 16.54
CA ILE A 181 -16.01 13.76 17.47
C ILE A 181 -16.88 12.75 18.21
N THR A 182 -17.39 11.77 17.49
CA THR A 182 -18.17 10.66 18.04
C THR A 182 -17.41 9.91 19.13
N LEU A 183 -16.18 9.47 18.84
CA LEU A 183 -15.35 8.75 19.81
C LEU A 183 -14.99 9.61 21.03
N LEU A 184 -14.80 10.91 20.84
CA LEU A 184 -14.62 11.87 21.94
C LEU A 184 -15.86 11.91 22.84
N LEU A 185 -17.04 12.09 22.26
CA LEU A 185 -18.31 12.12 23.01
C LEU A 185 -18.56 10.80 23.74
N LEU A 186 -18.25 9.67 23.11
CA LEU A 186 -18.34 8.35 23.75
C LEU A 186 -17.38 8.20 24.92
N THR A 187 -16.12 8.63 24.75
CA THR A 187 -15.13 8.62 25.84
C THR A 187 -15.65 9.42 27.04
N VAL A 188 -16.17 10.63 26.81
CA VAL A 188 -16.73 11.49 27.85
C VAL A 188 -17.97 10.85 28.49
N GLY A 189 -18.91 10.34 27.67
CA GLY A 189 -20.16 9.73 28.14
C GLY A 189 -19.94 8.47 28.96
N ILE A 190 -19.05 7.57 28.51
CA ILE A 190 -18.67 6.36 29.23
C ILE A 190 -17.92 6.72 30.51
N GLY A 191 -17.02 7.71 30.47
CA GLY A 191 -16.33 8.23 31.65
C GLY A 191 -17.31 8.78 32.69
N ALA A 192 -18.32 9.54 32.26
CA ALA A 192 -19.40 10.02 33.13
C ALA A 192 -20.24 8.86 33.69
N GLY A 193 -20.60 7.87 32.87
CA GLY A 193 -21.29 6.66 33.31
C GLY A 193 -20.49 5.90 34.39
N HIS A 194 -19.17 5.77 34.18
CA HIS A 194 -18.26 5.13 35.13
C HIS A 194 -18.19 5.90 36.46
N TYR A 195 -18.22 7.24 36.40
CA TYR A 195 -18.34 8.10 37.57
C TYR A 195 -19.65 7.86 38.32
N PHE A 196 -20.81 7.88 37.66
CA PHE A 196 -22.11 7.75 38.33
C PHE A 196 -22.40 6.34 38.90
N LEU A 197 -21.72 5.31 38.39
CA LEU A 197 -21.82 3.95 38.93
C LEU A 197 -21.09 3.78 40.28
N GLY A 198 -20.20 4.70 40.66
CA GLY A 198 -19.49 4.64 41.95
C GLY A 198 -20.42 4.80 43.16
N VAL A 199 -20.06 4.09 44.24
CA VAL A 199 -20.78 4.06 45.52
C VAL A 199 -20.11 5.03 46.50
N GLY A 200 -20.60 6.28 46.51
CA GLY A 200 -20.08 7.36 47.36
C GLY A 200 -19.06 8.23 46.64
N LEU A 201 -18.90 9.47 47.09
CA LEU A 201 -18.10 10.50 46.40
C LEU A 201 -16.64 10.06 46.20
N THR A 202 -16.01 9.50 47.23
CA THR A 202 -14.64 8.97 47.17
C THR A 202 -14.48 7.86 46.14
N ASP A 203 -15.44 6.93 46.05
CA ASP A 203 -15.41 5.84 45.08
C ASP A 203 -15.64 6.35 43.64
N ARG A 204 -16.56 7.30 43.44
CA ARG A 204 -16.83 7.91 42.12
C ARG A 204 -15.60 8.62 41.57
N ILE A 205 -15.04 9.55 42.35
CA ILE A 205 -13.88 10.36 41.95
C ILE A 205 -12.65 9.46 41.85
N GLY A 206 -12.34 8.69 42.91
CA GLY A 206 -11.16 7.84 42.97
C GLY A 206 -11.12 6.78 41.88
N GLY A 207 -12.20 6.01 41.69
CA GLY A 207 -12.20 4.96 40.67
C GLY A 207 -12.14 5.49 39.23
N THR A 208 -12.73 6.66 38.96
CA THR A 208 -12.65 7.28 37.62
C THR A 208 -11.27 7.88 37.38
N ALA A 209 -10.65 8.46 38.42
CA ALA A 209 -9.27 8.92 38.36
C ALA A 209 -8.29 7.78 38.12
N TRP A 210 -8.50 6.61 38.76
CA TRP A 210 -7.74 5.39 38.48
C TRP A 210 -7.89 4.89 37.04
N LEU A 211 -9.12 4.92 36.50
CA LEU A 211 -9.37 4.55 35.11
C LEU A 211 -8.61 5.46 34.14
N LEU A 212 -8.65 6.79 34.35
CA LEU A 212 -7.92 7.77 33.55
C LEU A 212 -6.40 7.59 33.68
N LEU A 213 -5.92 7.34 34.90
CA LEU A 213 -4.51 7.06 35.18
C LEU A 213 -4.03 5.87 34.36
N ILE A 214 -4.66 4.70 34.54
CA ILE A 214 -4.26 3.45 33.88
C ILE A 214 -4.34 3.61 32.35
N SER A 215 -5.46 4.14 31.85
CA SER A 215 -5.65 4.33 30.41
C SER A 215 -4.61 5.27 29.81
N GLY A 216 -4.30 6.37 30.50
CA GLY A 216 -3.30 7.35 30.08
C GLY A 216 -1.88 6.79 30.06
N PHE A 217 -1.48 6.07 31.12
CA PHE A 217 -0.16 5.44 31.19
C PHE A 217 0.00 4.31 30.18
N VAL A 218 -1.03 3.48 29.97
CA VAL A 218 -0.99 2.43 28.94
C VAL A 218 -0.87 3.05 27.55
N ALA A 219 -1.63 4.10 27.24
CA ALA A 219 -1.49 4.81 25.97
C ALA A 219 -0.07 5.41 25.79
N LYS A 220 0.53 5.93 26.87
CA LYS A 220 1.93 6.39 26.86
C LYS A 220 2.91 5.26 26.60
N LEU A 221 2.75 4.10 27.25
CA LEU A 221 3.61 2.94 27.05
C LEU A 221 3.52 2.41 25.62
N ILE A 222 2.31 2.28 25.07
CA ILE A 222 2.11 1.91 23.66
C ILE A 222 2.84 2.89 22.75
N GLY A 223 2.68 4.19 23.00
CA GLY A 223 3.28 5.19 22.12
C GLY A 223 4.81 5.28 22.21
N VAL A 224 5.41 4.97 23.36
CA VAL A 224 6.87 4.86 23.50
C VAL A 224 7.38 3.55 22.89
N GLY A 225 6.67 2.44 23.09
CA GLY A 225 7.04 1.12 22.57
C GLY A 225 6.90 0.95 21.07
N ALA A 226 6.07 1.77 20.41
CA ALA A 226 5.83 1.69 18.97
C ALA A 226 7.11 1.84 18.12
N GLY A 227 8.05 2.69 18.55
CA GLY A 227 9.34 2.84 17.87
C GLY A 227 10.16 1.55 17.87
N SER A 228 10.20 0.85 19.01
CA SER A 228 10.90 -0.43 19.14
C SER A 228 10.19 -1.58 18.41
N ILE A 229 8.86 -1.55 18.32
CA ILE A 229 8.10 -2.49 17.48
C ILE A 229 8.46 -2.29 16.01
N PHE A 230 8.55 -1.04 15.55
CA PHE A 230 8.95 -0.75 14.18
C PHE A 230 10.39 -1.18 13.90
N GLU A 231 11.33 -0.92 14.82
CA GLU A 231 12.71 -1.41 14.71
C GLU A 231 12.75 -2.94 14.56
N MET A 232 11.95 -3.66 15.36
CA MET A 232 11.84 -5.12 15.28
C MET A 232 11.25 -5.58 13.93
N ILE A 233 10.26 -4.87 13.38
CA ILE A 233 9.71 -5.17 12.05
C ILE A 233 10.76 -4.93 10.96
N THR A 234 11.48 -3.81 11.02
CA THR A 234 12.53 -3.50 10.04
C THR A 234 13.68 -4.51 10.07
N ALA A 235 14.12 -4.91 11.27
CA ALA A 235 15.20 -5.87 11.45
C ALA A 235 14.84 -7.27 10.92
N ASN A 236 13.55 -7.62 10.91
CA ASN A 236 13.06 -8.92 10.45
C ASN A 236 12.44 -8.88 9.04
N SER A 237 12.48 -7.74 8.36
CA SER A 237 11.95 -7.61 7.00
C SER A 237 12.83 -8.36 6.00
N LYS A 238 12.19 -9.16 5.12
CA LYS A 238 12.84 -9.82 3.98
C LYS A 238 12.06 -9.49 2.71
N PRO A 239 12.67 -8.83 1.71
CA PRO A 239 14.04 -8.31 1.69
C PRO A 239 14.28 -7.20 2.73
N PRO A 240 15.54 -6.91 3.10
CA PRO A 240 15.86 -5.85 4.04
C PRO A 240 15.30 -4.53 3.52
N MET A 241 14.49 -3.88 4.35
CA MET A 241 13.91 -2.58 4.00
C MET A 241 15.03 -1.59 3.66
N ALA A 242 14.89 -0.88 2.54
CA ALA A 242 15.84 0.16 2.15
C ALA A 242 16.00 1.18 3.28
N LEU A 243 17.22 1.67 3.51
CA LEU A 243 17.56 2.55 4.63
C LEU A 243 16.60 3.75 4.74
N TRP A 244 16.27 4.36 3.60
CA TRP A 244 15.34 5.48 3.50
C TRP A 244 13.92 5.13 3.98
N MET A 245 13.44 3.92 3.66
CA MET A 245 12.13 3.43 4.11
C MET A 245 12.13 3.09 5.59
N ALA A 246 13.24 2.56 6.11
CA ALA A 246 13.38 2.29 7.54
C ALA A 246 13.44 3.59 8.36
N GLU A 247 14.20 4.60 7.92
CA GLU A 247 14.28 5.90 8.58
C GLU A 247 12.96 6.67 8.49
N LEU A 248 12.34 6.67 7.31
CA LEU A 248 11.02 7.26 7.10
C LEU A 248 9.97 6.58 7.98
N GLY A 249 9.88 5.25 7.95
CA GLY A 249 8.92 4.49 8.74
C GLY A 249 9.11 4.67 10.25
N ARG A 250 10.36 4.72 10.72
CA ARG A 250 10.69 5.03 12.13
C ARG A 250 10.19 6.42 12.51
N SER A 251 10.44 7.41 11.65
CA SER A 251 10.00 8.78 11.87
C SER A 251 8.47 8.89 11.85
N LEU A 252 7.80 8.20 10.91
CA LEU A 252 6.34 8.15 10.78
C LEU A 252 5.70 7.52 12.03
N VAL A 253 6.15 6.33 12.44
CA VAL A 253 5.63 5.63 13.62
C VAL A 253 5.87 6.46 14.88
N GLY A 254 7.09 6.95 15.09
CA GLY A 254 7.41 7.77 16.25
C GLY A 254 6.56 9.03 16.35
N GLN A 255 6.39 9.76 15.24
CA GLN A 255 5.58 10.97 15.22
C GLN A 255 4.07 10.69 15.34
N PHE A 256 3.58 9.59 14.77
CA PHE A 256 2.18 9.17 14.83
C PHE A 256 1.76 8.91 16.27
N PHE A 257 2.55 8.11 16.99
CA PHE A 257 2.24 7.73 18.35
C PHE A 257 2.54 8.80 19.41
N ASN A 258 3.35 9.82 19.07
CA ASN A 258 3.68 10.89 20.02
C ASN A 258 2.45 11.69 20.48
N LEU A 259 1.44 11.87 19.62
CA LEU A 259 0.18 12.52 20.01
C LEU A 259 -0.57 11.70 21.08
N GLY A 260 -0.76 10.39 20.81
CA GLY A 260 -1.39 9.47 21.76
C GLY A 260 -0.60 9.37 23.06
N ALA A 261 0.74 9.35 22.98
CA ALA A 261 1.61 9.36 24.14
C ALA A 261 1.50 10.65 24.97
N THR A 262 1.42 11.81 24.31
CA THR A 262 1.31 13.10 25.00
C THR A 262 -0.05 13.25 25.67
N LEU A 263 -1.14 12.98 24.93
CA LEU A 263 -2.50 13.02 25.49
C LEU A 263 -2.69 11.97 26.59
N GLY A 264 -2.14 10.77 26.41
CA GLY A 264 -2.11 9.71 27.42
C GLY A 264 -1.39 10.16 28.68
N LEU A 265 -0.21 10.78 28.57
CA LEU A 265 0.55 11.29 29.71
C LEU A 265 -0.20 12.40 30.45
N VAL A 266 -0.75 13.38 29.73
CA VAL A 266 -1.55 14.47 30.34
C VAL A 266 -2.75 13.89 31.09
N THR A 267 -3.46 12.93 30.49
CA THR A 267 -4.60 12.24 31.11
C THR A 267 -4.15 11.43 32.34
N GLY A 268 -2.99 10.77 32.26
CA GLY A 268 -2.41 9.99 33.35
C GLY A 268 -2.03 10.85 34.56
N ILE A 269 -1.37 11.98 34.31
CA ILE A 269 -0.99 12.96 35.34
C ILE A 269 -2.23 13.59 35.97
N ALA A 270 -3.23 13.97 35.17
CA ALA A 270 -4.49 14.50 35.68
C ALA A 270 -5.20 13.48 36.59
N GLY A 271 -5.26 12.21 36.17
CA GLY A 271 -5.77 11.12 36.99
C GLY A 271 -5.01 10.97 38.31
N LEU A 272 -3.67 10.97 38.27
CA LEU A 272 -2.83 10.88 39.47
C LEU A 272 -3.06 12.04 40.45
N GLY A 273 -3.12 13.27 39.95
CA GLY A 273 -3.40 14.45 40.77
C GLY A 273 -4.74 14.35 41.50
N VAL A 274 -5.78 13.86 40.80
CA VAL A 274 -7.09 13.62 41.40
C VAL A 274 -7.05 12.49 42.44
N VAL A 275 -6.33 11.39 42.19
CA VAL A 275 -6.16 10.31 43.17
C VAL A 275 -5.48 10.82 44.45
N VAL A 276 -4.39 11.58 44.32
CA VAL A 276 -3.67 12.16 45.48
C VAL A 276 -4.57 13.11 46.26
N ALA A 277 -5.32 13.98 45.56
CA ALA A 277 -6.27 14.89 46.18
C ALA A 277 -7.39 14.14 46.94
N VAL A 278 -7.94 13.08 46.36
CA VAL A 278 -8.96 12.25 47.01
C VAL A 278 -8.40 11.58 48.26
N ILE A 279 -7.20 11.00 48.20
CA ILE A 279 -6.55 10.36 49.38
C ILE A 279 -6.33 11.40 50.49
N TYR A 280 -5.81 12.58 50.14
CA TYR A 280 -5.53 13.65 51.10
C TYR A 280 -6.82 14.19 51.74
N LEU A 281 -7.85 14.50 50.94
CA LEU A 281 -9.13 15.01 51.45
C LEU A 281 -9.90 13.96 52.27
N THR A 282 -9.74 12.68 51.95
CA THR A 282 -10.29 11.57 52.75
C THR A 282 -9.60 11.50 54.11
N LYS A 283 -8.26 11.59 54.15
CA LYS A 283 -7.50 11.62 55.42
C LYS A 283 -7.87 12.81 56.30
N LEU A 284 -8.22 13.95 55.71
CA LEU A 284 -8.68 15.13 56.43
C LEU A 284 -10.16 15.08 56.86
N GLY A 285 -10.91 14.03 56.53
CA GLY A 285 -12.35 13.93 56.82
C GLY A 285 -13.20 15.00 56.12
N LYS A 286 -12.66 15.67 55.09
CA LYS A 286 -13.32 16.80 54.40
C LYS A 286 -14.30 16.36 53.31
N LEU A 287 -14.24 15.10 52.88
CA LEU A 287 -15.21 14.51 51.96
C LEU A 287 -16.43 14.03 52.74
N LYS A 288 -17.47 14.87 52.83
CA LYS A 288 -18.76 14.49 53.46
C LYS A 288 -19.48 13.44 52.62
N GLU A 289 -20.13 12.48 53.28
CA GLU A 289 -21.04 11.55 52.61
C GLU A 289 -22.21 12.31 51.97
N GLU A 290 -22.47 12.03 50.69
CA GLU A 290 -23.64 12.53 49.97
C GLU A 290 -24.91 12.01 50.67
N LYS A 291 -25.74 12.92 51.20
CA LYS A 291 -27.01 12.55 51.85
C LYS A 291 -28.04 11.97 50.87
N GLU A 292 -27.87 12.18 49.56
CA GLU A 292 -28.84 11.77 48.55
C GLU A 292 -28.30 10.61 47.68
N LYS A 293 -28.73 9.38 47.99
CA LYS A 293 -28.48 8.23 47.13
C LYS A 293 -29.35 8.37 45.87
N LEU A 294 -28.76 8.82 44.77
CA LEU A 294 -29.33 8.74 43.42
C LEU A 294 -29.99 7.36 43.21
N SER A 295 -31.30 7.33 42.93
CA SER A 295 -32.07 6.08 42.95
C SER A 295 -31.52 5.04 41.96
N LEU A 296 -31.61 3.74 42.30
CA LEU A 296 -31.10 2.65 41.47
C LEU A 296 -31.62 2.74 40.02
N LYS A 297 -32.89 3.14 39.84
CA LYS A 297 -33.53 3.35 38.53
C LYS A 297 -32.83 4.45 37.70
N LYS A 298 -32.51 5.60 38.29
CA LYS A 298 -31.81 6.69 37.58
C LYS A 298 -30.40 6.28 37.15
N ARG A 299 -29.72 5.43 37.94
CA ARG A 299 -28.38 4.92 37.61
C ARG A 299 -28.40 3.84 36.53
N ILE A 300 -29.36 2.92 36.59
CA ILE A 300 -29.58 1.91 35.54
C ILE A 300 -30.00 2.62 34.24
N PHE A 301 -30.86 3.63 34.32
CA PHE A 301 -31.24 4.45 33.16
C PHE A 301 -30.02 5.17 32.56
N ALA A 302 -29.17 5.81 33.37
CA ALA A 302 -27.94 6.44 32.87
C ALA A 302 -26.97 5.42 32.24
N PHE A 303 -26.87 4.22 32.81
CA PHE A 303 -26.06 3.12 32.26
C PHE A 303 -26.61 2.59 30.93
N VAL A 304 -27.90 2.26 30.88
CA VAL A 304 -28.58 1.78 29.66
C VAL A 304 -28.56 2.86 28.58
N LEU A 305 -28.80 4.12 28.94
CA LEU A 305 -28.72 5.24 28.02
C LEU A 305 -27.30 5.43 27.48
N GLY A 306 -26.26 5.36 28.33
CA GLY A 306 -24.86 5.42 27.90
C GLY A 306 -24.42 4.25 27.02
N VAL A 307 -24.89 3.04 27.31
CA VAL A 307 -24.61 1.83 26.49
C VAL A 307 -25.38 1.86 25.18
N ILE A 308 -26.66 2.26 25.17
CA ILE A 308 -27.47 2.38 23.96
C ILE A 308 -26.94 3.51 23.07
N LEU A 309 -26.64 4.70 23.62
CA LEU A 309 -25.96 5.75 22.87
C LEU A 309 -24.61 5.24 22.36
N GLY A 310 -23.86 4.51 23.19
CA GLY A 310 -22.63 3.83 22.80
C GLY A 310 -22.78 2.96 21.57
N LEU A 311 -23.75 2.03 21.59
CA LEU A 311 -23.99 1.03 20.55
C LEU A 311 -24.64 1.62 19.29
N VAL A 312 -25.59 2.55 19.43
CA VAL A 312 -26.22 3.25 18.29
C VAL A 312 -25.19 4.10 17.55
N VAL A 313 -24.32 4.76 18.30
CA VAL A 313 -23.27 5.61 17.74
C VAL A 313 -22.11 4.78 17.16
N LEU A 314 -21.72 3.66 17.80
CA LEU A 314 -20.79 2.68 17.21
C LEU A 314 -21.38 2.05 15.95
N GLY A 315 -22.65 1.66 15.96
CA GLY A 315 -23.35 1.09 14.81
C GLY A 315 -23.46 2.06 13.63
N THR A 316 -23.73 3.35 13.89
CA THR A 316 -23.76 4.39 12.85
C THR A 316 -22.37 4.77 12.35
N ALA A 317 -21.35 4.80 13.21
CA ALA A 317 -19.96 4.99 12.80
C ALA A 317 -19.44 3.81 11.96
N PHE A 318 -19.81 2.58 12.33
CA PHE A 318 -19.46 1.36 11.59
C PHE A 318 -20.21 1.27 10.26
N ALA A 319 -21.50 1.61 10.23
CA ALA A 319 -22.28 1.74 9.00
C ALA A 319 -21.74 2.86 8.09
N GLY A 320 -21.35 4.00 8.65
CA GLY A 320 -20.70 5.09 7.93
C GLY A 320 -19.35 4.68 7.34
N LEU A 321 -18.55 3.89 8.08
CA LEU A 321 -17.32 3.30 7.57
C LEU A 321 -17.61 2.33 6.42
N ILE A 322 -18.53 1.37 6.60
CA ILE A 322 -18.80 0.35 5.58
C ILE A 322 -19.37 0.99 4.31
N VAL A 323 -20.26 1.98 4.42
CA VAL A 323 -20.78 2.74 3.27
C VAL A 323 -19.66 3.55 2.60
N ALA A 324 -18.74 4.15 3.38
CA ALA A 324 -17.59 4.87 2.83
C ALA A 324 -16.55 3.95 2.16
N PHE A 325 -16.48 2.68 2.55
CA PHE A 325 -15.64 1.63 1.94
C PHE A 325 -16.37 0.80 0.87
N GLY A 326 -17.55 1.24 0.42
CA GLY A 326 -18.29 0.60 -0.68
C GLY A 326 -19.03 -0.70 -0.32
N GLY A 327 -19.10 -1.05 0.96
CA GLY A 327 -19.88 -2.20 1.43
C GLY A 327 -21.37 -1.85 1.62
N LYS A 328 -22.25 -2.82 1.32
CA LYS A 328 -23.67 -2.74 1.68
C LYS A 328 -23.85 -3.20 3.13
N VAL A 329 -24.59 -2.42 3.93
CA VAL A 329 -24.97 -2.80 5.29
C VAL A 329 -26.48 -2.94 5.37
N ASP A 330 -26.96 -4.13 5.71
CA ASP A 330 -28.31 -4.33 6.23
C ASP A 330 -28.23 -4.38 7.77
N LEU A 331 -28.68 -3.32 8.42
CA LEU A 331 -28.83 -3.28 9.88
C LEU A 331 -30.30 -3.61 10.22
N SER A 332 -30.53 -4.77 10.83
CA SER A 332 -31.80 -5.11 11.45
C SER A 332 -31.68 -4.97 12.97
N VAL A 333 -32.40 -4.00 13.53
CA VAL A 333 -32.60 -3.89 14.98
C VAL A 333 -34.09 -3.71 15.22
N GLY A 334 -34.73 -4.71 15.84
CA GLY A 334 -36.05 -4.62 16.47
C GLY A 334 -37.17 -3.98 15.63
N GLY A 335 -37.65 -4.69 14.60
CA GLY A 335 -38.99 -4.45 14.06
C GLY A 335 -39.17 -3.34 13.02
N GLY A 336 -38.11 -2.67 12.57
CA GLY A 336 -38.15 -1.76 11.43
C GLY A 336 -36.88 -1.85 10.59
N SER A 337 -37.02 -2.19 9.30
CA SER A 337 -35.92 -2.14 8.34
C SER A 337 -35.83 -0.73 7.74
N ILE A 338 -34.68 -0.07 7.90
CA ILE A 338 -34.39 1.17 7.19
C ILE A 338 -33.43 0.81 6.06
N LYS A 339 -33.97 0.73 4.84
CA LYS A 339 -33.17 0.68 3.62
C LYS A 339 -32.76 2.11 3.27
N LEU A 340 -31.53 2.50 3.59
CA LEU A 340 -30.92 3.70 3.01
C LEU A 340 -30.46 3.37 1.58
N GLY A 341 -31.36 3.54 0.62
CA GLY A 341 -31.01 3.58 -0.79
C GLY A 341 -30.60 5.00 -1.19
N SER A 342 -29.37 5.17 -1.68
CA SER A 342 -29.03 6.35 -2.49
C SER A 342 -29.65 6.16 -3.87
N GLN A 343 -30.64 6.97 -4.22
CA GLN A 343 -31.04 7.16 -5.62
C GLN A 343 -31.45 8.61 -5.90
N THR A 344 -30.67 9.24 -6.76
CA THR A 344 -31.02 10.20 -7.82
C THR A 344 -29.67 10.49 -8.51
N GLU A 345 -29.45 10.35 -9.81
CA GLU A 345 -30.35 10.10 -10.93
C GLU A 345 -29.54 9.49 -12.09
N THR A 346 -30.28 8.82 -12.95
CA THR A 346 -29.93 7.92 -14.05
C THR A 346 -29.11 8.56 -15.18
N GLU A 347 -28.02 7.91 -15.59
CA GLU A 347 -27.70 7.81 -17.02
C GLU A 347 -27.16 6.41 -17.33
N ASN A 348 -27.77 5.78 -18.33
CA ASN A 348 -27.57 4.39 -18.73
C ASN A 348 -26.10 4.02 -18.94
N ARG A 349 -25.52 3.26 -18.01
CA ARG A 349 -24.48 2.29 -18.35
C ARG A 349 -24.79 0.97 -17.67
N THR A 350 -25.04 -0.03 -18.50
CA THR A 350 -25.07 -1.44 -18.17
C THR A 350 -23.79 -1.76 -17.39
N VAL A 351 -23.90 -1.87 -16.07
CA VAL A 351 -22.83 -2.42 -15.23
C VAL A 351 -22.83 -3.92 -15.50
N GLN A 352 -21.96 -4.36 -16.42
CA GLN A 352 -21.53 -5.74 -16.43
C GLN A 352 -20.76 -5.98 -15.14
N THR A 353 -21.39 -6.68 -14.21
CA THR A 353 -20.72 -7.32 -13.10
C THR A 353 -19.70 -8.29 -13.70
N ILE A 354 -18.42 -7.90 -13.76
CA ILE A 354 -17.33 -8.82 -14.10
C ILE A 354 -17.25 -9.81 -12.95
N LYS A 355 -17.89 -10.96 -13.11
CA LYS A 355 -17.52 -12.15 -12.35
C LYS A 355 -16.06 -12.43 -12.70
N GLU A 356 -15.20 -12.58 -11.70
CA GLU A 356 -13.92 -13.24 -11.89
C GLU A 356 -14.21 -14.64 -12.44
N GLU A 357 -14.09 -14.80 -13.76
CA GLU A 357 -14.14 -16.11 -14.39
C GLU A 357 -12.87 -16.86 -13.98
N THR A 358 -13.04 -18.09 -13.50
CA THR A 358 -11.95 -19.02 -13.26
C THR A 358 -11.09 -19.12 -14.52
N PRO A 359 -9.75 -19.01 -14.44
CA PRO A 359 -8.89 -19.10 -15.62
C PRO A 359 -9.15 -20.40 -16.38
N ARG A 360 -9.42 -20.30 -17.68
CA ARG A 360 -9.61 -21.44 -18.60
C ARG A 360 -8.81 -21.24 -19.88
N LEU A 361 -8.50 -22.32 -20.59
CA LEU A 361 -7.86 -22.24 -21.90
C LEU A 361 -8.83 -21.66 -22.94
N SER A 362 -8.27 -21.04 -23.98
CA SER A 362 -9.01 -20.64 -25.18
C SER A 362 -9.58 -21.88 -25.89
N ASP A 363 -10.80 -21.75 -26.40
CA ASP A 363 -11.41 -22.77 -27.26
C ASP A 363 -10.71 -22.84 -28.64
N ASP A 364 -10.06 -21.74 -29.05
CA ASP A 364 -9.28 -21.65 -30.29
C ASP A 364 -7.79 -21.93 -30.05
N VAL A 365 -7.22 -22.84 -30.84
CA VAL A 365 -5.79 -23.17 -30.89
C VAL A 365 -5.03 -22.06 -31.62
N TYR A 366 -4.00 -21.49 -30.97
CA TYR A 366 -3.13 -20.52 -31.63
C TYR A 366 -2.15 -21.26 -32.55
N LYS A 367 -2.11 -20.89 -33.83
CA LYS A 367 -1.18 -21.45 -34.82
C LYS A 367 -0.19 -20.38 -35.28
N SER A 368 1.09 -20.62 -35.04
CA SER A 368 2.16 -19.72 -35.44
C SER A 368 2.56 -19.94 -36.90
N GLU A 369 2.94 -18.84 -37.57
CA GLU A 369 3.61 -18.86 -38.88
C GLU A 369 4.96 -19.60 -38.84
N LYS A 370 5.50 -19.83 -37.64
CA LYS A 370 6.75 -20.55 -37.39
C LYS A 370 6.58 -22.07 -37.19
N GLY A 371 5.38 -22.60 -37.47
CA GLY A 371 5.14 -24.06 -37.50
C GLY A 371 4.92 -24.72 -36.14
N TRP A 372 4.32 -24.01 -35.19
CA TRP A 372 3.94 -24.57 -33.89
C TRP A 372 2.56 -24.08 -33.48
N GLU A 373 1.93 -24.79 -32.56
CA GLU A 373 0.62 -24.45 -32.02
C GLU A 373 0.57 -24.61 -30.50
N ILE A 374 -0.29 -23.82 -29.85
CA ILE A 374 -0.49 -23.84 -28.39
C ILE A 374 -1.89 -23.30 -28.06
N ASN A 375 -2.51 -23.81 -26.99
CA ASN A 375 -3.72 -23.23 -26.43
C ASN A 375 -3.33 -22.21 -25.37
N PHE A 376 -3.50 -20.92 -25.68
CA PHE A 376 -3.28 -19.86 -24.70
C PHE A 376 -4.48 -19.72 -23.75
N PRO A 377 -4.28 -19.17 -22.53
CA PRO A 377 -5.38 -18.86 -21.63
C PRO A 377 -6.38 -17.86 -22.24
N ALA A 378 -7.68 -18.08 -22.04
CA ALA A 378 -8.74 -17.24 -22.55
C ALA A 378 -8.70 -15.83 -21.93
N GLY A 379 -8.94 -14.80 -22.74
CA GLY A 379 -9.00 -13.41 -22.29
C GLY A 379 -7.64 -12.77 -21.97
N TRP A 380 -6.53 -13.42 -22.29
CA TRP A 380 -5.19 -12.83 -22.23
C TRP A 380 -4.88 -12.10 -23.53
N GLU A 381 -4.11 -11.02 -23.46
CA GLU A 381 -3.81 -10.19 -24.63
C GLU A 381 -2.61 -10.74 -25.40
N ALA A 382 -2.70 -10.79 -26.72
CA ALA A 382 -1.60 -11.26 -27.57
C ALA A 382 -0.39 -10.31 -27.52
N VAL A 383 0.80 -10.88 -27.50
CA VAL A 383 2.08 -10.18 -27.57
C VAL A 383 2.92 -10.83 -28.67
N LYS A 384 3.28 -10.07 -29.70
CA LYS A 384 4.16 -10.53 -30.80
C LYS A 384 5.36 -9.59 -30.89
N THR A 385 6.56 -10.17 -30.84
CA THR A 385 7.84 -9.48 -31.09
C THR A 385 8.53 -10.11 -32.30
N GLU A 386 9.63 -9.52 -32.77
CA GLU A 386 10.43 -10.12 -33.85
C GLU A 386 10.91 -11.55 -33.50
N LYS A 387 11.12 -11.84 -32.21
CA LYS A 387 11.75 -13.07 -31.73
C LYS A 387 10.81 -14.02 -30.98
N SER A 388 9.64 -13.55 -30.55
CA SER A 388 8.69 -14.33 -29.74
C SER A 388 7.23 -14.05 -30.10
N GLU A 389 6.36 -15.02 -29.85
CA GLU A 389 4.91 -14.87 -29.92
C GLU A 389 4.31 -15.44 -28.63
N GLY A 390 3.30 -14.78 -28.06
CA GLY A 390 2.82 -15.11 -26.73
C GLY A 390 1.55 -14.37 -26.34
N VAL A 391 1.20 -14.49 -25.06
CA VAL A 391 0.09 -13.78 -24.43
C VAL A 391 0.48 -13.24 -23.07
N ILE A 392 -0.17 -12.15 -22.66
CA ILE A 392 -0.01 -11.54 -21.35
C ILE A 392 -1.37 -11.28 -20.70
N LYS A 393 -1.52 -11.68 -19.45
CA LYS A 393 -2.55 -11.16 -18.56
C LYS A 393 -2.05 -9.87 -17.96
N LYS A 394 -2.56 -8.73 -18.44
CA LYS A 394 -2.29 -7.44 -17.82
C LYS A 394 -2.95 -7.35 -16.43
N PRO A 395 -2.32 -6.62 -15.50
CA PRO A 395 -2.83 -6.49 -14.14
C PRO A 395 -4.17 -5.77 -14.08
N VAL A 396 -5.09 -6.34 -13.30
CA VAL A 396 -6.40 -5.73 -13.01
C VAL A 396 -6.32 -4.92 -11.71
N ALA A 397 -5.45 -5.31 -10.77
CA ALA A 397 -5.18 -4.59 -9.53
C ALA A 397 -3.69 -4.71 -9.13
N GLY A 398 -2.97 -3.58 -9.09
CA GLY A 398 -1.58 -3.51 -8.63
C GLY A 398 -0.53 -4.16 -9.56
N PRO A 399 0.78 -4.02 -9.26
CA PRO A 399 1.86 -4.50 -10.11
C PRO A 399 2.18 -6.00 -9.96
N THR A 400 1.50 -6.72 -9.07
CA THR A 400 1.79 -8.11 -8.70
C THR A 400 0.83 -9.13 -9.33
N ASP A 401 -0.30 -8.70 -9.88
CA ASP A 401 -1.32 -9.59 -10.47
C ASP A 401 -1.22 -9.68 -11.99
N TRP A 402 -0.09 -10.17 -12.51
CA TRP A 402 0.11 -10.37 -13.95
C TRP A 402 0.78 -11.71 -14.23
N ALA A 403 0.59 -12.21 -15.45
CA ALA A 403 1.24 -13.41 -15.93
C ALA A 403 1.48 -13.31 -17.44
N MET A 404 2.51 -13.98 -17.93
CA MET A 404 2.87 -13.98 -19.35
C MET A 404 3.33 -15.37 -19.77
N ILE A 405 3.00 -15.76 -21.00
CA ILE A 405 3.49 -16.97 -21.66
C ILE A 405 4.02 -16.55 -23.03
N GLU A 406 5.30 -16.82 -23.31
CA GLU A 406 5.93 -16.51 -24.60
C GLU A 406 6.62 -17.74 -25.17
N VAL A 407 6.48 -17.94 -26.48
CA VAL A 407 7.17 -18.97 -27.26
C VAL A 407 8.19 -18.30 -28.17
N SER A 408 9.43 -18.79 -28.16
CA SER A 408 10.52 -18.30 -28.99
C SER A 408 11.22 -19.46 -29.70
N SER A 409 11.65 -19.26 -30.95
CA SER A 409 12.49 -20.23 -31.66
C SER A 409 13.95 -20.12 -31.21
N LEU A 410 14.61 -21.26 -31.02
CA LEU A 410 16.05 -21.34 -30.78
C LEU A 410 16.80 -21.36 -32.11
N ALA A 411 17.96 -20.70 -32.15
CA ALA A 411 18.88 -20.83 -33.28
C ALA A 411 19.37 -22.29 -33.39
N GLN A 412 19.51 -22.81 -34.61
CA GLN A 412 19.98 -24.16 -34.87
C GLN A 412 21.32 -24.42 -34.17
N GLY A 413 21.30 -25.34 -33.20
CA GLY A 413 22.49 -25.81 -32.50
C GLY A 413 22.46 -27.33 -32.41
N LYS A 414 23.63 -27.97 -32.55
CA LYS A 414 23.75 -29.43 -32.35
C LYS A 414 23.29 -29.78 -30.94
N VAL A 415 22.46 -30.81 -30.81
CA VAL A 415 22.02 -31.36 -29.53
C VAL A 415 23.27 -31.79 -28.76
N ALA A 416 23.61 -31.05 -27.71
CA ALA A 416 24.62 -31.47 -26.75
C ALA A 416 24.04 -32.65 -25.94
N ASP A 417 24.91 -33.59 -25.60
CA ASP A 417 24.62 -34.75 -24.75
C ASP A 417 23.72 -34.36 -23.56
N THR A 418 22.52 -34.95 -23.48
CA THR A 418 21.41 -34.41 -22.66
C THR A 418 21.72 -34.45 -21.16
N GLY A 419 22.54 -35.42 -20.72
CA GLY A 419 23.04 -35.51 -19.34
C GLY A 419 23.98 -34.37 -18.94
N ASN A 420 24.72 -33.79 -19.90
CA ASN A 420 25.55 -32.61 -19.64
C ASN A 420 24.75 -31.31 -19.69
N TYR A 421 23.62 -31.26 -20.41
CA TYR A 421 22.86 -30.03 -20.59
C TYR A 421 22.31 -29.47 -19.27
N LEU A 422 21.60 -30.30 -18.50
CA LEU A 422 21.05 -29.90 -17.19
C LEU A 422 22.16 -29.49 -16.21
N LYS A 423 23.29 -30.20 -16.24
CA LYS A 423 24.46 -29.89 -15.40
C LYS A 423 25.09 -28.54 -15.78
N LEU A 424 25.33 -28.31 -17.07
CA LEU A 424 25.88 -27.05 -17.58
C LEU A 424 24.95 -25.86 -17.30
N PHE A 425 23.63 -26.08 -17.33
CA PHE A 425 22.65 -25.07 -16.97
C PHE A 425 22.74 -24.70 -15.47
N LYS A 426 22.78 -25.70 -14.58
CA LYS A 426 23.00 -25.49 -13.14
C LYS A 426 24.31 -24.75 -12.86
N GLU A 427 25.40 -25.14 -13.53
CA GLU A 427 26.70 -24.48 -13.41
C GLU A 427 26.68 -23.04 -13.93
N SER A 428 25.97 -22.78 -15.03
CA SER A 428 25.81 -21.43 -15.59
C SER A 428 25.02 -20.50 -14.65
N LEU A 429 23.95 -21.01 -14.02
CA LEU A 429 23.21 -20.28 -12.99
C LEU A 429 24.09 -19.99 -11.77
N ALA A 430 24.80 -21.00 -11.26
CA ALA A 430 25.68 -20.85 -10.10
C ALA A 430 26.86 -19.88 -10.38
N ALA A 431 27.35 -19.85 -11.63
CA ALA A 431 28.40 -18.93 -12.06
C ALA A 431 27.90 -17.51 -12.40
N GLY A 432 26.61 -17.21 -12.24
CA GLY A 432 26.02 -15.91 -12.55
C GLY A 432 26.00 -15.57 -14.04
N LYS A 433 26.11 -16.57 -14.93
CA LYS A 433 26.19 -16.39 -16.40
C LYS A 433 24.83 -16.46 -17.10
N SER A 434 23.74 -16.59 -16.35
CA SER A 434 22.38 -16.68 -16.88
C SER A 434 21.77 -15.33 -17.29
N GLY A 435 22.38 -14.21 -16.89
CA GLY A 435 21.80 -12.87 -17.04
C GLY A 435 20.57 -12.62 -16.17
N LEU A 436 20.25 -13.54 -15.24
CA LEU A 436 19.22 -13.38 -14.22
C LEU A 436 19.87 -12.87 -12.94
N GLU A 437 19.22 -11.92 -12.25
CA GLU A 437 19.68 -11.40 -10.97
C GLU A 437 19.21 -12.32 -9.83
N ASN A 438 20.14 -12.76 -8.98
CA ASN A 438 19.89 -13.66 -7.83
C ASN A 438 19.00 -14.89 -8.14
N PRO A 439 19.31 -15.70 -9.18
CA PRO A 439 18.48 -16.82 -9.56
C PRO A 439 18.57 -17.96 -8.54
N VAL A 440 17.43 -18.58 -8.23
CA VAL A 440 17.30 -19.74 -7.33
C VAL A 440 16.44 -20.78 -8.03
N LEU A 441 16.95 -22.01 -8.13
CA LEU A 441 16.15 -23.14 -8.61
C LEU A 441 15.11 -23.49 -7.55
N VAL A 442 13.83 -23.48 -7.96
CA VAL A 442 12.70 -23.84 -7.09
C VAL A 442 12.58 -25.37 -7.02
N GLU A 443 12.80 -26.02 -8.15
CA GLU A 443 12.79 -27.47 -8.30
C GLU A 443 14.04 -27.92 -9.07
N ASP A 444 14.44 -29.17 -8.85
CA ASP A 444 15.52 -29.77 -9.64
C ASP A 444 15.06 -29.89 -11.10
N PRO A 445 15.78 -29.27 -12.05
CA PRO A 445 15.41 -29.32 -13.46
C PRO A 445 15.54 -30.75 -13.97
N TYR A 446 14.58 -31.16 -14.79
CA TYR A 446 14.45 -32.53 -15.27
C TYR A 446 14.25 -32.59 -16.79
N GLU A 447 14.57 -33.76 -17.34
CA GLU A 447 14.36 -34.11 -18.73
C GLU A 447 13.16 -35.06 -18.84
N GLU A 448 12.28 -34.79 -19.79
CA GLU A 448 11.17 -35.67 -20.15
C GLU A 448 11.28 -35.98 -21.65
N LYS A 449 11.37 -37.27 -22.00
CA LYS A 449 11.38 -37.72 -23.39
C LYS A 449 9.95 -38.06 -23.79
N GLN A 450 9.42 -37.35 -24.78
CA GLN A 450 8.13 -37.71 -25.37
C GLN A 450 8.36 -38.75 -26.47
N GLU A 451 8.02 -40.00 -26.18
CA GLU A 451 8.21 -41.13 -27.09
C GLU A 451 7.40 -40.99 -28.39
N GLU A 452 6.23 -40.36 -28.35
CA GLU A 452 5.33 -40.20 -29.50
C GLU A 452 5.78 -39.13 -30.50
N THR A 453 6.44 -38.07 -30.04
CA THR A 453 6.83 -36.90 -30.87
C THR A 453 8.32 -36.88 -31.19
N GLY A 454 9.13 -37.67 -30.49
CA GLY A 454 10.60 -37.66 -30.60
C GLY A 454 11.23 -36.37 -30.05
N LEU A 455 10.47 -35.58 -29.29
CA LEU A 455 10.91 -34.35 -28.66
C LEU A 455 11.52 -34.63 -27.29
N THR A 456 12.63 -33.96 -27.02
CA THR A 456 13.17 -33.88 -25.66
C THR A 456 12.72 -32.57 -25.02
N ARG A 457 12.03 -32.68 -23.89
CA ARG A 457 11.52 -31.57 -23.08
C ARG A 457 12.44 -31.38 -21.88
N PHE A 458 12.96 -30.17 -21.70
CA PHE A 458 13.70 -29.78 -20.49
C PHE A 458 12.88 -28.76 -19.71
N VAL A 459 12.64 -29.03 -18.42
CA VAL A 459 11.80 -28.19 -17.56
C VAL A 459 12.63 -27.53 -16.47
N PHE A 460 12.43 -26.22 -16.30
CA PHE A 460 13.12 -25.41 -15.30
C PHE A 460 12.12 -24.52 -14.55
N ILE A 461 12.22 -24.50 -13.22
CA ILE A 461 11.48 -23.58 -12.36
C ILE A 461 12.47 -22.74 -11.57
N ILE A 462 12.49 -21.43 -11.83
CA ILE A 462 13.53 -20.52 -11.32
C ILE A 462 12.89 -19.29 -10.73
N ASP A 463 13.21 -18.96 -9.49
CA ASP A 463 12.88 -17.66 -8.89
C ASP A 463 14.06 -16.71 -9.09
N PHE A 464 13.82 -15.47 -9.50
CA PHE A 464 14.86 -14.46 -9.70
C PHE A 464 14.33 -13.05 -9.40
N ASP A 465 15.24 -12.11 -9.16
CA ASP A 465 14.87 -10.70 -8.97
C ASP A 465 14.76 -10.03 -10.34
N GLY A 466 13.63 -9.37 -10.60
CA GLY A 466 13.39 -8.69 -11.87
C GLY A 466 12.71 -7.34 -11.69
N VAL A 467 12.97 -6.42 -12.61
CA VAL A 467 12.37 -5.09 -12.64
C VAL A 467 11.16 -5.09 -13.57
N ILE A 468 9.97 -4.81 -13.05
CA ILE A 468 8.78 -4.55 -13.87
C ILE A 468 8.16 -3.22 -13.45
N ALA A 469 7.91 -2.36 -14.43
CA ALA A 469 7.37 -1.02 -14.20
C ALA A 469 8.18 -0.23 -13.14
N LYS A 470 9.52 -0.40 -13.12
CA LYS A 470 10.46 0.20 -12.15
C LYS A 470 10.33 -0.31 -10.71
N ILE A 471 9.65 -1.44 -10.49
CA ILE A 471 9.52 -2.11 -9.20
C ILE A 471 10.36 -3.39 -9.24
N ASN A 472 11.27 -3.54 -8.28
CA ASN A 472 11.98 -4.80 -8.05
C ASN A 472 11.00 -5.78 -7.41
N MET A 473 10.77 -6.91 -8.07
CA MET A 473 9.92 -7.98 -7.55
C MET A 473 10.55 -9.33 -7.83
N ARG A 474 10.29 -10.28 -6.92
CA ARG A 474 10.65 -11.67 -7.13
C ARG A 474 9.70 -12.28 -8.16
N GLN A 475 10.25 -12.81 -9.23
CA GLN A 475 9.51 -13.44 -10.30
C GLN A 475 9.84 -14.92 -10.36
N ARG A 476 8.84 -15.73 -10.68
CA ARG A 476 9.00 -17.14 -11.01
C ARG A 476 8.98 -17.31 -12.52
N PHE A 477 10.03 -17.95 -13.03
CA PHE A 477 10.14 -18.45 -14.38
C PHE A 477 9.74 -19.92 -14.40
N TYR A 478 8.74 -20.26 -15.21
CA TYR A 478 8.52 -21.62 -15.68
C TYR A 478 8.97 -21.70 -17.13
N MET A 479 10.10 -22.34 -17.36
CA MET A 479 10.72 -22.42 -18.67
C MET A 479 10.73 -23.86 -19.15
N VAL A 480 10.23 -24.07 -20.37
CA VAL A 480 10.23 -25.38 -21.02
C VAL A 480 10.92 -25.26 -22.36
N GLU A 481 11.99 -26.02 -22.55
CA GLU A 481 12.69 -26.10 -23.82
C GLU A 481 12.37 -27.40 -24.54
N TYR A 482 11.91 -27.28 -25.79
CA TYR A 482 11.70 -28.39 -26.70
C TYR A 482 12.86 -28.43 -27.68
N ARG A 483 13.48 -29.59 -27.86
CA ARG A 483 14.51 -29.81 -28.88
C ARG A 483 14.17 -31.03 -29.73
N THR A 484 14.27 -30.86 -31.05
CA THR A 484 14.20 -31.96 -32.02
C THR A 484 15.60 -32.56 -32.24
N GLN A 485 15.65 -33.80 -32.72
CA GLN A 485 16.89 -34.42 -33.18
C GLN A 485 17.55 -33.66 -34.35
N SER A 486 16.75 -32.91 -35.13
CA SER A 486 17.21 -32.07 -36.25
C SER A 486 17.79 -30.71 -35.82
N GLY A 487 17.84 -30.41 -34.52
CA GLY A 487 18.42 -29.17 -33.98
C GLY A 487 17.50 -27.94 -34.07
N VAL A 488 16.22 -28.14 -34.43
CA VAL A 488 15.18 -27.11 -34.28
C VAL A 488 14.70 -27.15 -32.83
N GLY A 489 14.65 -26.00 -32.18
CA GLY A 489 14.21 -25.93 -30.79
C GLY A 489 13.27 -24.76 -30.55
N PHE A 490 12.39 -24.93 -29.57
CA PHE A 490 11.49 -23.89 -29.10
C PHE A 490 11.66 -23.74 -27.60
N VAL A 491 11.56 -22.51 -27.09
CA VAL A 491 11.50 -22.25 -25.66
C VAL A 491 10.19 -21.58 -25.34
N ILE A 492 9.47 -22.14 -24.39
CA ILE A 492 8.32 -21.52 -23.77
C ILE A 492 8.76 -20.94 -22.44
N LYS A 493 8.47 -19.66 -22.24
CA LYS A 493 8.80 -18.90 -21.05
C LYS A 493 7.52 -18.36 -20.45
N ALA A 494 7.13 -18.90 -19.31
CA ALA A 494 6.06 -18.35 -18.50
C ALA A 494 6.63 -17.57 -17.31
N ARG A 495 6.14 -16.34 -17.11
CA ARG A 495 6.60 -15.41 -16.07
C ARG A 495 5.45 -14.94 -15.23
N VAL A 496 5.63 -14.99 -13.91
CA VAL A 496 4.64 -14.55 -12.91
C VAL A 496 5.37 -13.99 -11.69
N PRO A 497 4.86 -12.96 -11.00
CA PRO A 497 5.31 -12.64 -9.64
C PRO A 497 5.11 -13.84 -8.71
N VAL A 498 6.07 -14.11 -7.82
CA VAL A 498 6.01 -15.28 -6.92
C VAL A 498 4.71 -15.29 -6.11
N GLU A 499 4.24 -14.12 -5.68
CA GLU A 499 3.00 -13.93 -4.91
C GLU A 499 1.72 -14.37 -5.65
N SER A 500 1.75 -14.36 -6.99
CA SER A 500 0.61 -14.72 -7.84
C SER A 500 0.78 -16.09 -8.49
N TRP A 501 1.86 -16.83 -8.15
CA TRP A 501 2.15 -18.12 -8.78
C TRP A 501 1.01 -19.12 -8.59
N GLU A 502 0.50 -19.30 -7.36
CA GLU A 502 -0.57 -20.26 -7.07
C GLU A 502 -1.86 -19.99 -7.88
N LYS A 503 -2.11 -18.71 -8.22
CA LYS A 503 -3.27 -18.30 -9.02
C LYS A 503 -3.16 -18.72 -10.49
N TYR A 504 -1.95 -18.69 -11.03
CA TYR A 504 -1.69 -18.89 -12.47
C TYR A 504 -1.00 -20.20 -12.81
N GLU A 505 -0.44 -20.91 -11.84
CA GLU A 505 0.36 -22.12 -12.05
C GLU A 505 -0.38 -23.15 -12.90
N LYS A 506 -1.62 -23.49 -12.50
CA LYS A 506 -2.41 -24.51 -13.17
C LYS A 506 -2.62 -24.18 -14.64
N ILE A 507 -3.12 -22.97 -14.93
CA ILE A 507 -3.45 -22.56 -16.29
C ILE A 507 -2.21 -22.38 -17.17
N ILE A 508 -1.08 -21.99 -16.58
CA ILE A 508 0.21 -21.90 -17.27
C ILE A 508 0.71 -23.29 -17.65
N LYS A 509 0.69 -24.24 -16.71
CA LYS A 509 1.14 -25.62 -16.97
C LYS A 509 0.25 -26.28 -18.03
N GLU A 510 -1.08 -26.17 -17.90
CA GLU A 510 -2.04 -26.68 -18.88
C GLU A 510 -1.81 -26.08 -20.28
N SER A 511 -1.57 -24.77 -20.38
CA SER A 511 -1.26 -24.11 -21.66
C SER A 511 0.04 -24.63 -22.26
N VAL A 512 1.11 -24.72 -21.47
CA VAL A 512 2.43 -25.22 -21.91
C VAL A 512 2.34 -26.68 -22.37
N ASP A 513 1.56 -27.51 -21.69
CA ASP A 513 1.38 -28.93 -22.03
C ASP A 513 0.61 -29.12 -23.35
N THR A 514 -0.12 -28.11 -23.84
CA THR A 514 -0.78 -28.16 -25.16
C THR A 514 0.15 -27.85 -26.34
N PHE A 515 1.39 -27.45 -26.07
CA PHE A 515 2.32 -27.06 -27.13
C PHE A 515 2.65 -28.23 -28.06
N SER A 516 2.53 -28.00 -29.36
CA SER A 516 2.86 -28.97 -30.40
C SER A 516 3.59 -28.31 -31.58
N ILE A 517 4.40 -29.08 -32.30
CA ILE A 517 5.06 -28.63 -33.54
C ILE A 517 4.23 -29.16 -34.71
N VAL A 518 3.75 -28.25 -35.56
CA VAL A 518 2.94 -28.59 -36.74
C VAL A 518 3.88 -29.05 -37.85
N LYS A 519 3.70 -30.29 -38.32
CA LYS A 519 4.50 -30.90 -39.38
C LYS A 519 4.21 -30.31 -40.76
#